data_AF-A0A9Q1EY17-F1
#
_entry.id   AF-A0A9Q1EY17-F1
#
_cell.length_a   1.000
_cell.length_b   1.000
_cell.length_c   1.000
_cell.angle_alpha   90.00
_cell.angle_beta   90.00
_cell.angle_gamma   90.00
#
_symmetry.space_group_name_H-M   'P 1'
#
loop_
_entity.id
_entity.type
_entity.pdbx_description
1 polymer ?
#
loop_
_entity_poly.entity_id
_entity_poly.type
_entity_poly.pdbx_seq_one_letter_code
_entity_poly.pdbx_strand_id
1 'polypeptide(L)'
;MPRKKLVRPIAEMARKIREYRALKERPSDSQRYALDYETMTRPYTGKKLPVLAWEDVRRERRLFSLLAGLRLFGVGRLFTRKSWLSEHKEPCYWKITKVKVDYTAENMDHGKAWGICTFKGKEESEVKEVDKVMYHDWRLVPKHKEEEFKCFTAVSDQDTMPSHAAYPPLLRAMIMAQRRKEGQTLSQEPAIDLQRNLLLNKEYFRNKEKEKQGGASV
;
A
#
# COMPACT_ATOMS: atom_id res chain seq x y z
N MET A 1 -20.92 30.95 31.98
CA MET A 1 -21.65 29.77 32.51
C MET A 1 -21.43 28.58 31.58
N PRO A 2 -20.51 27.65 31.89
CA PRO A 2 -20.28 26.44 31.09
C PRO A 2 -21.51 25.52 31.17
N ARG A 3 -22.11 25.18 30.02
CA ARG A 3 -23.29 24.30 29.96
C ARG A 3 -22.90 22.88 30.41
N LYS A 4 -23.55 22.35 31.47
CA LYS A 4 -23.38 20.97 31.91
C LYS A 4 -23.82 20.01 30.77
N LYS A 5 -22.94 19.12 30.30
CA LYS A 5 -23.27 18.11 29.27
C LYS A 5 -24.42 17.23 29.79
N LEU A 6 -25.54 17.19 29.06
CA LEU A 6 -26.67 16.29 29.34
C LEU A 6 -26.22 14.84 29.17
N VAL A 7 -26.28 14.05 30.24
CA VAL A 7 -25.92 12.63 30.23
C VAL A 7 -27.01 11.85 29.47
N ARG A 8 -26.62 11.11 28.42
CA ARG A 8 -27.53 10.29 27.59
C ARG A 8 -27.22 8.79 27.77
N PRO A 9 -27.68 8.16 28.86
CA PRO A 9 -27.27 6.79 29.21
C PRO A 9 -27.71 5.75 28.17
N ILE A 10 -28.88 5.93 27.55
CA ILE A 10 -29.40 5.03 26.52
C ILE A 10 -28.53 5.08 25.25
N ALA A 11 -28.05 6.26 24.87
CA ALA A 11 -27.19 6.41 23.70
C ALA A 11 -25.85 5.71 23.91
N GLU A 12 -25.27 5.84 25.10
CA GLU A 12 -24.05 5.14 25.51
C GLU A 12 -24.22 3.62 25.52
N MET A 13 -25.33 3.13 26.08
CA MET A 13 -25.66 1.71 26.09
C MET A 13 -25.84 1.17 24.66
N ALA A 14 -26.59 1.88 23.81
CA ALA A 14 -26.78 1.50 22.41
C ALA A 14 -25.47 1.52 21.60
N ARG A 15 -24.53 2.42 21.93
CA ARG A 15 -23.19 2.43 21.33
C ARG A 15 -22.41 1.16 21.70
N LYS A 16 -22.33 0.84 22.99
CA LYS A 16 -21.63 -0.36 23.48
C LYS A 16 -22.20 -1.66 22.90
N ILE A 17 -23.53 -1.78 22.83
CA ILE A 17 -24.19 -2.97 22.27
C ILE A 17 -23.86 -3.10 20.77
N ARG A 18 -23.88 -2.00 20.01
CA ARG A 18 -23.53 -2.01 18.58
C ARG A 18 -22.07 -2.40 18.36
N GLU A 19 -21.15 -1.88 19.15
CA GLU A 19 -19.72 -2.24 19.07
C GLU A 19 -19.50 -3.71 19.39
N TYR A 20 -20.15 -4.22 20.44
CA TYR A 20 -20.08 -5.64 20.80
C TYR A 20 -20.64 -6.55 19.69
N ARG A 21 -21.82 -6.22 19.14
CA ARG A 21 -22.39 -6.96 18.02
C ARG A 21 -21.50 -6.89 16.78
N ALA A 22 -20.95 -5.73 16.46
CA ALA A 22 -20.04 -5.57 15.32
C ALA A 22 -18.75 -6.39 15.46
N LEU A 23 -18.25 -6.60 16.69
CA LEU A 23 -17.11 -7.49 16.95
C LEU A 23 -17.50 -8.96 16.84
N LYS A 24 -18.66 -9.35 17.40
CA LYS A 24 -19.13 -10.74 17.43
C LYS A 24 -19.60 -11.24 16.07
N GLU A 25 -20.34 -10.41 15.34
CA GLU A 25 -20.91 -10.69 14.01
C GLU A 25 -19.98 -10.24 12.89
N ARG A 26 -18.70 -9.97 13.20
CA ARG A 26 -17.72 -9.57 12.19
C ARG A 26 -17.59 -10.70 11.16
N PRO A 27 -17.94 -10.47 9.88
CA PRO A 27 -17.82 -11.52 8.87
C PRO A 27 -16.36 -11.88 8.68
N SER A 28 -16.11 -13.17 8.46
CA SER A 28 -14.78 -13.73 8.22
C SER A 28 -14.19 -13.21 6.89
N ASP A 29 -12.89 -13.35 6.71
CA ASP A 29 -12.25 -12.90 5.47
C ASP A 29 -12.70 -13.77 4.29
N SER A 30 -12.99 -15.04 4.54
CA SER A 30 -13.63 -15.95 3.56
C SER A 30 -14.99 -15.44 3.07
N GLN A 31 -15.89 -15.04 3.97
CA GLN A 31 -17.20 -14.50 3.60
C GLN A 31 -17.09 -13.17 2.86
N ARG A 32 -16.24 -12.25 3.35
CA ARG A 32 -16.05 -10.92 2.76
C ARG A 32 -15.48 -10.99 1.35
N TYR A 33 -14.51 -11.89 1.14
CA TYR A 33 -13.72 -11.95 -0.09
C TYR A 33 -14.09 -13.10 -1.01
N ALA A 34 -15.11 -13.90 -0.66
CA ALA A 34 -15.75 -14.84 -1.57
C ALA A 34 -16.11 -14.16 -2.91
N LEU A 35 -15.98 -14.94 -3.97
CA LEU A 35 -16.19 -14.48 -5.33
C LEU A 35 -16.84 -15.60 -6.13
N ASP A 36 -17.94 -15.26 -6.80
CA ASP A 36 -18.51 -16.10 -7.84
C ASP A 36 -17.77 -15.84 -9.16
N TYR A 37 -17.12 -16.88 -9.69
CA TYR A 37 -16.27 -16.82 -10.88
C TYR A 37 -17.08 -16.74 -12.19
N GLU A 38 -18.37 -17.10 -12.16
CA GLU A 38 -19.25 -17.00 -13.34
C GLU A 38 -19.73 -15.55 -13.51
N THR A 39 -20.32 -14.99 -12.45
CA THR A 39 -20.92 -13.64 -12.49
C THR A 39 -19.96 -12.51 -12.13
N MET A 40 -18.76 -12.84 -11.63
CA MET A 40 -17.78 -11.88 -11.07
C MET A 40 -18.36 -11.00 -9.95
N THR A 41 -19.31 -11.55 -9.18
CA THR A 41 -19.98 -10.87 -8.07
C THR A 41 -19.46 -11.38 -6.73
N ARG A 42 -19.41 -10.49 -5.74
CA ARG A 42 -19.14 -10.85 -4.35
C ARG A 42 -20.47 -11.13 -3.64
N PRO A 43 -20.77 -12.38 -3.24
CA PRO A 43 -22.10 -12.74 -2.70
C PRO A 43 -22.44 -11.93 -1.43
N TYR A 44 -21.46 -11.68 -0.57
CA TYR A 44 -21.68 -10.93 0.67
C TYR A 44 -22.10 -9.47 0.46
N THR A 45 -21.62 -8.81 -0.61
CA THR A 45 -21.91 -7.39 -0.86
C THR A 45 -22.85 -7.16 -2.04
N GLY A 46 -23.10 -8.18 -2.86
CA GLY A 46 -23.80 -8.08 -4.14
C GLY A 46 -23.06 -7.26 -5.21
N LYS A 47 -21.83 -6.80 -4.94
CA LYS A 47 -21.08 -5.93 -5.86
C LYS A 47 -20.31 -6.74 -6.90
N LYS A 48 -20.38 -6.30 -8.15
CA LYS A 48 -19.56 -6.81 -9.26
C LYS A 48 -18.14 -6.26 -9.19
N LEU A 49 -17.16 -7.07 -9.58
CA LEU A 49 -15.79 -6.63 -9.73
C LEU A 49 -15.64 -5.70 -10.96
N PRO A 50 -14.68 -4.77 -10.95
CA PRO A 50 -14.35 -3.97 -12.13
C PRO A 50 -13.95 -4.86 -13.31
N VAL A 51 -14.38 -4.51 -14.52
CA VAL A 51 -14.18 -5.30 -15.74
C VAL A 51 -12.70 -5.60 -16.00
N LEU A 52 -11.81 -4.63 -15.76
CA LEU A 52 -10.36 -4.81 -15.93
C LEU A 52 -9.76 -5.91 -15.04
N ALA A 53 -10.40 -6.24 -13.92
CA ALA A 53 -9.91 -7.27 -13.02
C ALA A 53 -10.38 -8.69 -13.41
N TRP A 54 -11.31 -8.84 -14.36
CA TRP A 54 -11.92 -10.13 -14.67
C TRP A 54 -10.94 -11.11 -15.33
N GLU A 55 -10.06 -10.62 -16.20
CA GLU A 55 -9.04 -11.44 -16.84
C GLU A 55 -8.07 -12.01 -15.81
N ASP A 56 -7.62 -11.15 -14.88
CA ASP A 56 -6.70 -11.52 -13.81
C ASP A 56 -7.33 -12.51 -12.84
N VAL A 57 -8.61 -12.31 -12.48
CA VAL A 57 -9.37 -13.24 -11.64
C VAL A 57 -9.43 -14.66 -12.21
N ARG A 58 -9.53 -14.80 -13.54
CA ARG A 58 -9.64 -16.11 -14.18
C ARG A 58 -8.31 -16.83 -14.36
N ARG A 59 -7.21 -16.08 -14.50
CA ARG A 59 -5.89 -16.65 -14.83
C ARG A 59 -4.97 -16.77 -13.62
N GLU A 60 -4.95 -15.73 -12.79
CA GLU A 60 -4.02 -15.61 -11.68
C GLU A 60 -4.61 -16.15 -10.38
N ARG A 61 -3.76 -16.30 -9.36
CA ARG A 61 -4.14 -16.87 -8.07
C ARG A 61 -4.08 -15.82 -6.96
N ARG A 62 -4.86 -16.08 -5.90
CA ARG A 62 -4.73 -15.37 -4.63
C ARG A 62 -3.48 -15.82 -3.91
N LEU A 63 -2.93 -14.97 -3.04
CA LEU A 63 -1.72 -15.32 -2.31
C LEU A 63 -1.94 -16.58 -1.46
N PHE A 64 -3.04 -16.64 -0.69
CA PHE A 64 -3.32 -17.78 0.18
C PHE A 64 -3.58 -19.09 -0.56
N SER A 65 -4.16 -19.04 -1.77
CA SER A 65 -4.26 -20.23 -2.62
C SER A 65 -2.88 -20.79 -3.00
N LEU A 66 -1.85 -19.94 -3.11
CA LEU A 66 -0.47 -20.38 -3.29
C LEU A 66 0.17 -20.84 -1.97
N LEU A 67 -0.08 -20.14 -0.86
CA LEU A 67 0.48 -20.48 0.44
C LEU A 67 -0.05 -21.81 0.98
N ALA A 68 -1.35 -22.09 0.82
CA ALA A 68 -1.99 -23.31 1.29
C ALA A 68 -1.38 -24.57 0.65
N GLY A 69 -0.89 -24.47 -0.59
CA GLY A 69 -0.20 -25.57 -1.27
C GLY A 69 1.27 -25.79 -0.83
N LEU A 70 1.80 -24.95 0.04
CA LEU A 70 3.20 -25.00 0.48
C LEU A 70 3.32 -25.43 1.94
N ARG A 71 4.40 -26.15 2.24
CA ARG A 71 4.75 -26.51 3.62
C ARG A 71 4.95 -25.25 4.46
N LEU A 72 4.36 -25.24 5.66
CA LEU A 72 4.39 -24.09 6.59
C LEU A 72 3.93 -22.78 5.95
N PHE A 73 2.95 -22.84 5.05
CA PHE A 73 2.43 -21.68 4.32
C PHE A 73 3.50 -20.87 3.57
N GLY A 74 4.59 -21.52 3.14
CA GLY A 74 5.63 -20.85 2.36
C GLY A 74 6.39 -19.75 3.11
N VAL A 75 6.49 -19.82 4.44
CA VAL A 75 7.33 -18.89 5.22
C VAL A 75 8.77 -18.94 4.71
N GLY A 76 9.37 -17.77 4.52
CA GLY A 76 10.71 -17.57 3.96
C GLY A 76 10.77 -17.53 2.43
N ARG A 77 9.65 -17.75 1.73
CA ARG A 77 9.61 -17.76 0.26
C ARG A 77 9.28 -16.38 -0.32
N LEU A 78 9.66 -16.21 -1.59
CA LEU A 78 9.42 -15.00 -2.35
C LEU A 78 8.15 -15.09 -3.19
N PHE A 79 7.34 -14.04 -3.09
CA PHE A 79 6.13 -13.86 -3.86
C PHE A 79 6.20 -12.56 -4.62
N THR A 80 5.86 -12.61 -5.90
CA THR A 80 5.78 -11.43 -6.76
C THR A 80 4.35 -11.24 -7.26
N ARG A 81 4.11 -10.14 -7.96
CA ARG A 81 2.81 -9.81 -8.52
C ARG A 81 2.90 -9.65 -10.03
N LYS A 82 1.89 -10.10 -10.76
CA LYS A 82 1.81 -9.93 -12.22
C LYS A 82 1.80 -8.44 -12.59
N SER A 83 1.11 -7.60 -11.81
CA SER A 83 1.14 -6.15 -11.99
C SER A 83 2.57 -5.59 -11.94
N TRP A 84 3.39 -6.06 -11.01
CA TRP A 84 4.76 -5.58 -10.83
C TRP A 84 5.69 -6.04 -11.95
N LEU A 85 5.56 -7.30 -12.38
CA LEU A 85 6.34 -7.83 -13.50
C LEU A 85 6.04 -7.09 -14.81
N SER A 86 4.83 -6.57 -14.98
CA SER A 86 4.45 -5.80 -16.17
C SER A 86 4.88 -4.33 -16.09
N GLU A 87 4.93 -3.75 -14.89
CA GLU A 87 5.17 -2.31 -14.70
C GLU A 87 6.65 -1.98 -14.48
N HIS A 88 7.41 -2.89 -13.88
CA HIS A 88 8.78 -2.66 -13.42
C HIS A 88 9.71 -3.74 -13.97
N LYS A 89 10.88 -3.31 -14.44
CA LYS A 89 11.96 -4.23 -14.84
C LYS A 89 12.77 -4.67 -13.61
N GLU A 90 12.77 -3.84 -12.59
CA GLU A 90 13.46 -4.09 -11.32
C GLU A 90 12.72 -5.16 -10.50
N PRO A 91 13.44 -5.97 -9.70
CA PRO A 91 12.80 -7.01 -8.92
C PRO A 91 11.93 -6.41 -7.82
N CYS A 92 10.66 -6.83 -7.82
CA CYS A 92 9.67 -6.47 -6.82
C CYS A 92 9.08 -7.76 -6.24
N TYR A 93 9.25 -7.96 -4.93
CA TYR A 93 8.77 -9.16 -4.26
C TYR A 93 8.53 -8.93 -2.77
N TRP A 94 7.74 -9.83 -2.19
CA TRP A 94 7.54 -9.98 -0.76
C TRP A 94 8.21 -11.25 -0.27
N LYS A 95 9.03 -11.12 0.76
CA LYS A 95 9.55 -12.26 1.53
C LYS A 95 8.64 -12.49 2.73
N ILE A 96 7.86 -13.56 2.71
CA ILE A 96 6.85 -13.82 3.75
C ILE A 96 7.53 -14.32 5.03
N THR A 97 7.18 -13.74 6.17
CA THR A 97 7.73 -14.10 7.49
C THR A 97 6.67 -14.71 8.38
N LYS A 98 5.44 -14.20 8.34
CA LYS A 98 4.33 -14.66 9.19
C LYS A 98 3.05 -14.76 8.38
N VAL A 99 2.26 -15.78 8.66
CA VAL A 99 0.97 -16.01 8.01
C VAL A 99 -0.07 -16.32 9.08
N LYS A 100 -1.21 -15.65 9.02
CA LYS A 100 -2.41 -15.93 9.82
C LYS A 100 -3.53 -16.29 8.85
N VAL A 101 -3.86 -17.57 8.82
CA VAL A 101 -4.91 -18.12 7.95
C VAL A 101 -6.28 -17.94 8.59
N ASP A 102 -7.29 -17.74 7.77
CA ASP A 102 -8.69 -17.84 8.18
C ASP A 102 -9.11 -19.31 8.17
N TYR A 103 -9.19 -19.93 9.35
CA TYR A 103 -9.57 -21.34 9.51
C TYR A 103 -11.05 -21.62 9.20
N THR A 104 -11.87 -20.58 8.97
CA THR A 104 -13.28 -20.76 8.55
C THR A 104 -13.40 -21.13 7.08
N ALA A 105 -12.35 -20.93 6.28
CA ALA A 105 -12.32 -21.29 4.87
C ALA A 105 -11.96 -22.78 4.70
N GLU A 106 -12.76 -23.53 3.95
CA GLU A 106 -12.52 -24.94 3.65
C GLU A 106 -11.14 -25.18 3.04
N ASN A 107 -10.73 -24.30 2.11
CA ASN A 107 -9.48 -24.41 1.37
C ASN A 107 -8.33 -23.57 1.96
N MET A 108 -8.52 -22.95 3.14
CA MET A 108 -7.52 -22.07 3.76
C MET A 108 -6.99 -20.97 2.82
N ASP A 109 -7.85 -20.49 1.92
CA ASP A 109 -7.55 -19.60 0.79
C ASP A 109 -7.72 -18.11 1.13
N HIS A 110 -7.86 -17.79 2.43
CA HIS A 110 -8.01 -16.44 2.97
C HIS A 110 -7.19 -16.25 4.25
N GLY A 111 -6.89 -14.99 4.57
CA GLY A 111 -6.21 -14.61 5.81
C GLY A 111 -5.41 -13.31 5.68
N LYS A 112 -4.42 -13.15 6.57
CA LYS A 112 -3.45 -12.05 6.60
C LYS A 112 -2.02 -12.57 6.58
N ALA A 113 -1.16 -11.92 5.83
CA ALA A 113 0.26 -12.26 5.74
C ALA A 113 1.10 -11.04 6.10
N TRP A 114 2.29 -11.30 6.64
CA TRP A 114 3.31 -10.30 6.90
C TRP A 114 4.62 -10.73 6.26
N GLY A 115 5.38 -9.75 5.81
CA GLY A 115 6.63 -9.98 5.13
C GLY A 115 7.47 -8.73 4.99
N ILE A 116 8.66 -8.91 4.43
CA ILE A 116 9.58 -7.85 4.05
C ILE A 116 9.32 -7.53 2.58
N CYS A 117 9.09 -6.26 2.26
CA CYS A 117 8.90 -5.80 0.89
C CYS A 117 10.25 -5.39 0.30
N THR A 118 10.59 -5.93 -0.86
CA THR A 118 11.64 -5.39 -1.71
C THR A 118 10.96 -4.76 -2.92
N PHE A 119 10.99 -3.43 -3.01
CA PHE A 119 10.37 -2.70 -4.09
C PHE A 119 11.44 -2.01 -4.92
N LYS A 120 11.50 -2.33 -6.22
CA LYS A 120 12.51 -1.82 -7.17
C LYS A 120 13.94 -2.01 -6.67
N GLY A 121 14.24 -3.19 -6.14
CA GLY A 121 15.55 -3.52 -5.57
C GLY A 121 15.87 -2.88 -4.21
N LYS A 122 15.02 -2.00 -3.66
CA LYS A 122 15.18 -1.45 -2.31
C LYS A 122 14.46 -2.34 -1.31
N GLU A 123 15.21 -2.99 -0.43
CA GLU A 123 14.67 -3.79 0.65
C GLU A 123 14.24 -2.89 1.82
N GLU A 124 13.01 -3.06 2.29
CA GLU A 124 12.55 -2.43 3.53
C GLU A 124 13.11 -3.19 4.74
N SER A 125 13.49 -2.48 5.81
CA SER A 125 14.02 -3.12 7.02
C SER A 125 12.92 -3.73 7.91
N GLU A 126 11.70 -3.24 7.81
CA GLU A 126 10.60 -3.61 8.69
C GLU A 126 9.67 -4.66 8.07
N VAL A 127 9.17 -5.56 8.92
CA VAL A 127 8.12 -6.52 8.53
C VAL A 127 6.78 -5.79 8.50
N LYS A 128 6.18 -5.67 7.31
CA LYS A 128 4.87 -5.02 7.11
C LYS A 128 3.78 -6.05 6.82
N GLU A 129 2.53 -5.67 7.07
CA GLU A 129 1.37 -6.44 6.61
C GLU A 129 1.33 -6.37 5.08
N VAL A 130 1.21 -7.54 4.45
CA VAL A 130 1.12 -7.63 3.00
C VAL A 130 -0.24 -7.08 2.58
N ASP A 131 -0.22 -6.01 1.80
CA ASP A 131 -1.44 -5.44 1.24
C ASP A 131 -2.00 -6.28 0.09
N LYS A 132 -3.30 -6.15 -0.16
CA LYS A 132 -3.99 -6.74 -1.34
C LYS A 132 -3.86 -8.26 -1.47
N VAL A 133 -3.83 -8.97 -0.34
CA VAL A 133 -3.66 -10.43 -0.30
C VAL A 133 -4.77 -11.20 -1.05
N MET A 134 -5.98 -10.63 -1.06
CA MET A 134 -7.17 -11.17 -1.72
C MET A 134 -7.21 -10.94 -3.24
N TYR A 135 -6.25 -10.24 -3.83
CA TYR A 135 -6.24 -10.00 -5.28
C TYR A 135 -5.76 -11.25 -6.03
N HIS A 136 -6.28 -11.45 -7.24
CA HIS A 136 -5.83 -12.52 -8.14
C HIS A 136 -4.70 -11.96 -9.00
N ASP A 137 -3.52 -11.82 -8.42
CA ASP A 137 -2.38 -11.16 -9.05
C ASP A 137 -1.05 -11.75 -8.57
N TRP A 138 -1.11 -12.74 -7.68
CA TRP A 138 0.07 -13.26 -7.00
C TRP A 138 0.68 -14.41 -7.78
N ARG A 139 2.01 -14.40 -7.83
CA ARG A 139 2.82 -15.47 -8.42
C ARG A 139 3.93 -15.87 -7.46
N LEU A 140 4.19 -17.17 -7.41
CA LEU A 140 5.27 -17.74 -6.61
C LEU A 140 6.56 -17.74 -7.43
N VAL A 141 7.63 -17.15 -6.90
CA VAL A 141 8.96 -17.25 -7.53
C VAL A 141 9.49 -18.66 -7.26
N PRO A 142 9.87 -19.47 -8.26
CA PRO A 142 10.46 -20.80 -8.01
C PRO A 142 11.83 -20.69 -7.35
N LYS A 143 12.14 -21.61 -6.42
CA LYS A 143 13.40 -21.59 -5.62
C LYS A 143 14.67 -21.40 -6.45
N HIS A 144 14.79 -22.12 -7.57
CA HIS A 144 15.98 -22.04 -8.43
C HIS A 144 16.15 -20.68 -9.10
N LYS A 145 15.09 -19.88 -9.25
CA LYS A 145 15.14 -18.53 -9.82
C LYS A 145 15.22 -17.44 -8.75
N GLU A 146 15.15 -17.79 -7.46
CA GLU A 146 15.12 -16.80 -6.38
C GLU A 146 16.45 -16.02 -6.30
N GLU A 147 17.58 -16.66 -6.61
CA GLU A 147 18.89 -16.00 -6.61
C GLU A 147 19.03 -15.06 -7.82
N GLU A 148 18.70 -15.54 -9.02
CA GLU A 148 18.67 -14.72 -10.23
C GLU A 148 17.75 -13.50 -10.08
N PHE A 149 16.60 -13.67 -9.44
CA PHE A 149 15.65 -12.58 -9.23
C PHE A 149 16.12 -11.55 -8.18
N LYS A 150 17.00 -11.95 -7.26
CA LYS A 150 17.62 -11.02 -6.30
C LYS A 150 18.79 -10.25 -6.89
N CYS A 151 19.48 -10.84 -7.86
CA CYS A 151 20.62 -10.22 -8.54
C CYS A 151 20.15 -9.02 -9.37
N PHE A 152 20.12 -7.86 -8.72
CA PHE A 152 19.84 -6.59 -9.35
C PHE A 152 20.92 -5.58 -9.01
N THR A 153 21.50 -5.00 -10.05
CA THR A 153 22.40 -3.87 -9.92
C THR A 153 21.56 -2.62 -9.73
N ALA A 154 21.58 -2.05 -8.53
CA ALA A 154 20.89 -0.81 -8.26
C ALA A 154 21.45 0.30 -9.16
N VAL A 155 20.64 0.77 -10.11
CA VAL A 155 20.92 2.00 -10.83
C VAL A 155 20.78 3.13 -9.81
N SER A 156 21.82 3.95 -9.67
CA SER A 156 21.82 5.00 -8.65
C SER A 156 20.69 6.00 -8.93
N ASP A 157 19.88 6.30 -7.91
CA ASP A 157 18.78 7.28 -8.06
C ASP A 157 19.29 8.70 -8.37
N GLN A 158 20.58 8.95 -8.08
CA GLN A 158 21.24 10.23 -8.30
C GLN A 158 21.37 10.57 -9.79
N ASP A 159 21.47 9.57 -10.66
CA ASP A 159 21.67 9.78 -12.10
C ASP A 159 20.36 10.11 -12.83
N THR A 160 19.20 9.77 -12.25
CA THR A 160 17.89 9.89 -12.94
C THR A 160 17.12 11.14 -12.52
N MET A 161 17.38 11.71 -11.34
CA MET A 161 16.63 12.84 -10.82
C MET A 161 17.34 14.17 -11.13
N PRO A 162 16.70 15.11 -11.85
CA PRO A 162 17.27 16.42 -12.05
C PRO A 162 17.42 17.11 -10.69
N SER A 163 18.64 17.43 -10.31
CA SER A 163 18.94 18.08 -9.03
C SER A 163 18.41 19.53 -8.97
N HIS A 164 18.20 20.16 -10.12
CA HIS A 164 17.76 21.55 -10.25
C HIS A 164 16.66 21.68 -11.29
N ALA A 165 15.66 22.52 -11.01
CA ALA A 165 14.64 22.93 -11.97
C ALA A 165 14.61 24.45 -12.15
N ALA A 166 14.27 24.92 -13.34
CA ALA A 166 14.10 26.34 -13.59
C ALA A 166 12.86 26.89 -12.86
N TYR A 167 12.96 28.13 -12.36
CA TYR A 167 11.77 28.81 -11.84
C TYR A 167 10.75 29.07 -12.96
N PRO A 168 9.43 29.02 -12.65
CA PRO A 168 8.39 29.47 -13.56
C PRO A 168 8.64 30.91 -14.06
N PRO A 169 8.18 31.27 -15.27
CA PRO A 169 8.57 32.52 -15.95
C PRO A 169 8.38 33.79 -15.12
N LEU A 170 7.27 33.89 -14.38
CA LEU A 170 6.97 35.06 -13.54
C LEU A 170 7.93 35.18 -12.35
N LEU A 171 8.14 34.08 -11.61
CA LEU A 171 9.02 34.07 -10.44
C LEU A 171 10.47 34.33 -10.84
N ARG A 172 10.91 33.76 -11.97
CA ARG A 172 12.22 34.05 -12.57
C ARG A 172 12.38 35.56 -12.81
N ALA A 173 11.39 36.20 -13.44
CA ALA A 173 11.44 37.63 -13.72
C ALA A 173 11.45 38.49 -12.44
N MET A 174 10.65 38.14 -11.43
CA MET A 174 10.63 38.85 -10.14
C MET A 174 11.96 38.76 -9.40
N ILE A 175 12.54 37.55 -9.32
CA ILE A 175 13.84 37.32 -8.66
C ILE A 175 14.95 38.08 -9.39
N MET A 176 14.95 38.09 -10.72
CA MET A 176 15.91 38.86 -11.51
C MET A 176 15.75 40.37 -11.32
N ALA A 177 14.52 40.88 -11.26
CA ALA A 177 14.25 42.30 -11.00
C ALA A 177 14.73 42.73 -9.61
N GLN A 178 14.55 41.88 -8.59
CA GLN A 178 15.01 42.15 -7.23
C GLN A 178 16.55 42.16 -7.13
N ARG A 179 17.23 41.18 -7.71
CA ARG A 179 18.72 41.14 -7.74
C ARG A 179 19.32 42.37 -8.42
N ARG A 180 18.68 42.87 -9.49
CA ARG A 180 19.08 44.13 -10.16
C ARG A 180 18.95 45.33 -9.24
N LYS A 181 17.86 45.40 -8.46
CA LYS A 181 17.63 46.48 -7.49
C LYS A 181 18.66 46.47 -6.35
N GLU A 182 19.10 45.29 -5.94
CA GLU A 182 20.09 45.08 -4.87
C GLU A 182 21.56 45.20 -5.35
N GLY A 183 21.79 45.47 -6.64
CA GLY A 183 23.13 45.67 -7.21
C GLY A 183 23.96 44.38 -7.35
N GLN A 184 23.35 43.21 -7.24
CA GLN A 184 24.03 41.92 -7.38
C GLN A 184 24.23 41.55 -8.86
N THR A 185 25.38 40.97 -9.18
CA THR A 185 25.73 40.54 -10.55
C THR A 185 24.85 39.37 -11.00
N LEU A 186 24.29 39.49 -12.21
CA LEU A 186 23.29 38.56 -12.80
C LEU A 186 23.86 37.22 -13.28
N SER A 187 25.02 36.78 -12.78
CA SER A 187 25.81 35.73 -13.45
C SER A 187 25.22 34.32 -13.36
N GLN A 188 24.22 34.08 -12.51
CA GLN A 188 23.63 32.74 -12.32
C GLN A 188 22.12 32.78 -12.44
N GLU A 189 21.57 31.92 -13.32
CA GLU A 189 20.13 31.72 -13.41
C GLU A 189 19.61 31.19 -12.08
N PRO A 190 18.51 31.76 -11.54
CA PRO A 190 17.90 31.21 -10.35
C PRO A 190 17.35 29.81 -10.70
N ALA A 191 17.73 28.82 -9.91
CA ALA A 191 17.22 27.46 -10.01
C ALA A 191 16.65 26.99 -8.67
N ILE A 192 15.59 26.21 -8.73
CA ILE A 192 14.98 25.53 -7.59
C ILE A 192 15.80 24.27 -7.34
N ASP A 193 16.41 24.18 -6.17
CA ASP A 193 17.03 22.95 -5.69
C ASP A 193 15.94 21.92 -5.37
N LEU A 194 15.91 20.85 -6.17
CA LEU A 194 14.97 19.74 -6.02
C LEU A 194 15.49 18.65 -5.08
N GLN A 195 16.75 18.75 -4.62
CA GLN A 195 17.34 17.80 -3.66
C GLN A 195 16.78 17.95 -2.24
N ARG A 196 15.91 18.95 -2.00
CA ARG A 196 15.14 19.04 -0.75
C ARG A 196 14.16 17.87 -0.66
N ASN A 197 14.65 16.82 0.00
CA ASN A 197 13.95 15.64 0.50
C ASN A 197 12.79 16.02 1.41
N LEU A 198 11.71 16.56 0.85
CA LEU A 198 10.42 16.51 1.52
C LEU A 198 9.82 15.15 1.22
N LEU A 199 9.98 14.25 2.19
CA LEU A 199 9.21 13.04 2.39
C LEU A 199 7.73 13.39 2.58
N LEU A 200 7.12 14.01 1.57
CA LEU A 200 5.68 13.99 1.35
C LEU A 200 5.30 12.62 0.76
N ASN A 201 5.82 11.56 1.38
CA ASN A 201 5.39 10.20 1.10
C ASN A 201 3.88 10.16 1.36
N LYS A 202 3.11 9.43 0.55
CA LYS A 202 1.66 9.26 0.77
C LYS A 202 1.34 8.83 2.20
N GLU A 203 2.25 8.10 2.84
CA GLU A 203 2.19 7.72 4.25
C GLU A 203 2.22 8.91 5.21
N TYR A 204 3.00 9.97 4.96
CA TYR A 204 3.01 11.19 5.77
C TYR A 204 1.62 11.86 5.78
N PHE A 205 0.99 12.00 4.60
CA PHE A 205 -0.36 12.55 4.52
C PHE A 205 -1.40 11.65 5.18
N ARG A 206 -1.29 10.33 4.99
CA ARG A 206 -2.20 9.34 5.59
C ARG A 206 -2.10 9.34 7.12
N ASN A 207 -0.90 9.53 7.67
CA ASN A 207 -0.68 9.64 9.11
C ASN A 207 -1.21 10.97 9.65
N LYS A 208 -1.02 12.08 8.92
CA LYS A 208 -1.56 13.40 9.29
C LYS A 208 -3.10 13.45 9.24
N GLU A 209 -3.72 12.73 8.31
CA GLU A 209 -5.18 12.54 8.27
C GLU A 209 -5.69 11.71 9.46
N LYS A 210 -4.97 10.64 9.84
CA LYS A 210 -5.28 9.86 11.04
C LYS A 210 -5.14 10.68 12.32
N GLU A 211 -4.11 11.52 12.44
CA GLU A 211 -3.93 12.43 13.59
C GLU A 211 -5.08 13.45 13.69
N LYS A 212 -5.51 14.03 12.56
CA LYS A 212 -6.67 14.91 12.53
C LYS A 212 -7.97 14.21 12.91
N GLN A 213 -8.14 12.94 12.56
CA GLN A 213 -9.32 12.15 12.94
C GLN A 213 -9.28 11.70 14.41
N GLY A 214 -8.09 11.46 14.99
CA GLY A 214 -7.92 11.16 16.41
C GLY A 214 -8.17 12.35 17.33
N GLY A 215 -7.83 13.56 16.90
CA GLY A 215 -8.04 14.81 17.65
C GLY A 215 -9.50 15.29 17.76
N ALA A 216 -10.44 14.66 17.05
CA ALA A 216 -11.87 15.02 17.09
C ALA A 216 -12.68 14.22 18.15
N SER A 217 -12.00 13.59 19.12
CA SER A 217 -12.62 12.87 20.23
C SER A 217 -12.37 13.55 21.58
N VAL A 218 -13.03 14.69 21.83
CA VAL A 218 -13.21 15.33 23.15
C VAL A 218 -14.62 15.92 23.27
#